data_AF-A0A537DFB4-F1
#
_entry.id   AF-A0A537DFB4-F1
#
_cell.length_a   1.000
_cell.length_b   1.000
_cell.length_c   1.000
_cell.angle_alpha   90.00
_cell.angle_beta   90.00
_cell.angle_gamma   90.00
#
_symmetry.space_group_name_H-M   'P 1'
#
loop_
_entity.id
_entity.type
_entity.pdbx_description
1 polymer ?
#
loop_
_entity_poly.entity_id
_entity_poly.type
_entity_poly.pdbx_seq_one_letter_code
_entity_poly.pdbx_strand_id
1 'polypeptide(L)'
;MRLSTTLISPFLFLLLITNVFGATSVSFQNTTTINPPPPLRASASASPNPAKVNQPASFSCAATGGIQPYSYSWTFGDGTSGTVQNPTHTYTTLGPMIATCTVTDQIGTSANDSTTVIVGP
;
A
#
# COMPACT_ATOMS: atom_id res chain seq x y z
N MET A 1 35.06 -25.69 21.34
CA MET A 1 33.94 -25.51 20.39
C MET A 1 34.19 -24.21 19.63
N ARG A 2 34.58 -24.27 18.35
CA ARG A 2 34.77 -23.07 17.52
C ARG A 2 33.68 -23.07 16.45
N LEU A 3 32.89 -22.00 16.41
CA LEU A 3 31.88 -21.76 15.38
C LEU A 3 32.54 -20.95 14.28
N SER A 4 32.48 -21.42 13.03
CA SER A 4 32.94 -20.68 11.86
C SER A 4 31.76 -20.53 10.93
N THR A 5 31.43 -19.29 10.58
CA THR A 5 30.26 -18.91 9.78
C THR A 5 30.75 -18.24 8.51
N THR A 6 30.49 -18.82 7.34
CA THR A 6 30.79 -18.20 6.04
C THR A 6 29.49 -17.72 5.41
N LEU A 7 29.53 -16.50 4.86
CA LEU A 7 28.36 -15.78 4.41
C LEU A 7 28.28 -15.79 2.86
N ILE A 8 27.21 -16.33 2.24
CA ILE A 8 26.99 -16.31 0.77
C ILE A 8 25.51 -16.03 0.44
N SER A 9 25.24 -15.09 -0.47
CA SER A 9 23.90 -14.67 -0.96
C SER A 9 23.32 -15.57 -2.06
N PRO A 10 21.99 -15.81 -2.18
CA PRO A 10 20.92 -15.49 -1.26
C PRO A 10 20.88 -16.56 -0.15
N PHE A 11 20.97 -16.12 1.09
CA PHE A 11 21.59 -16.85 2.18
C PHE A 11 20.86 -18.11 2.65
N LEU A 12 21.39 -19.28 2.28
CA LEU A 12 21.13 -20.54 2.97
C LEU A 12 22.16 -20.71 4.10
N PHE A 13 21.72 -20.70 5.35
CA PHE A 13 22.59 -20.98 6.50
C PHE A 13 22.72 -22.50 6.70
N LEU A 14 23.91 -23.05 6.45
CA LEU A 14 24.26 -24.43 6.81
C LEU A 14 25.07 -24.40 8.11
N LEU A 15 24.51 -24.92 9.19
CA LEU A 15 25.25 -25.11 10.44
C LEU A 15 25.79 -26.54 10.50
N LEU A 16 27.11 -26.67 10.48
CA LEU A 16 27.80 -27.95 10.70
C LEU A 16 28.24 -28.02 12.16
N ILE A 17 27.61 -28.90 12.94
CA ILE A 17 28.05 -29.19 14.31
C ILE A 17 28.91 -30.45 14.25
N THR A 18 30.20 -30.30 14.50
CA THR A 18 31.13 -31.44 14.64
C THR A 18 31.40 -31.66 16.13
N ASN A 19 31.07 -32.83 16.64
CA ASN A 19 31.41 -33.22 18.01
C ASN A 19 32.85 -33.75 18.08
N VAL A 20 33.46 -33.83 19.28
CA VAL A 20 34.87 -34.24 19.47
C VAL A 20 35.15 -35.70 19.01
N PHE A 21 34.08 -36.48 18.80
CA PHE A 21 34.11 -37.85 18.28
C PHE A 21 33.89 -37.95 16.75
N GLY A 22 33.93 -36.84 16.01
CA GLY A 22 33.85 -36.84 14.55
C GLY A 22 32.43 -37.02 13.97
N ALA A 23 31.40 -37.15 14.80
CA ALA A 23 30.02 -37.16 14.34
C ALA A 23 29.58 -35.74 13.92
N THR A 24 29.11 -35.62 12.68
CA THR A 24 28.55 -34.39 12.11
C THR A 24 27.03 -34.49 12.08
N SER A 25 26.34 -33.58 12.78
CA SER A 25 24.90 -33.42 12.68
C SER A 25 24.58 -32.18 11.86
N VAL A 26 23.70 -32.33 10.86
CA VAL A 26 23.20 -31.23 10.03
C VAL A 26 21.80 -30.86 10.52
N SER A 27 21.61 -29.62 10.94
CA SER A 27 20.27 -29.08 11.23
C SER A 27 19.87 -28.12 10.11
N PHE A 28 18.72 -28.38 9.50
CA PHE A 28 18.08 -27.44 8.57
C PHE A 28 17.07 -26.63 9.36
N GLN A 29 17.27 -25.32 9.47
CA GLN A 29 16.19 -24.43 9.91
C GLN A 29 15.34 -24.12 8.67
N ASN A 30 14.08 -24.57 8.70
CA ASN A 30 13.11 -24.29 7.66
C ASN A 30 12.78 -22.79 7.71
N THR A 31 13.43 -21.97 6.87
CA THR A 31 13.08 -20.56 6.76
C THR A 31 11.72 -20.46 6.11
N THR A 32 10.72 -20.00 6.86
CA THR A 32 9.48 -19.49 6.28
C THR A 32 9.86 -18.42 5.27
N THR A 33 9.49 -18.62 4.01
CA THR A 33 9.71 -17.65 2.94
C THR A 33 8.99 -16.35 3.27
N ILE A 34 9.69 -15.38 3.85
CA ILE A 34 9.19 -14.02 4.01
C ILE A 34 9.23 -13.32 2.65
N ASN A 35 8.32 -13.68 1.74
CA ASN A 35 8.12 -12.88 0.55
C ASN A 35 7.61 -11.50 1.01
N PRO A 36 8.35 -10.40 0.76
CA PRO A 36 7.91 -9.09 1.22
C PRO A 36 6.53 -8.77 0.64
N PRO A 37 5.66 -8.06 1.39
CA PRO A 37 4.38 -7.60 0.84
C PRO A 37 4.64 -6.80 -0.43
N PRO A 38 3.80 -6.92 -1.48
CA PRO A 38 3.89 -6.06 -2.65
C PRO A 38 3.85 -4.57 -2.22
N PRO A 39 4.46 -3.65 -2.98
CA PRO A 39 4.40 -2.23 -2.64
C PRO A 39 2.95 -1.73 -2.61
N LEU A 40 2.62 -0.89 -1.64
CA LEU A 40 1.30 -0.27 -1.55
C LEU A 40 1.06 0.66 -2.74
N ARG A 41 -0.10 0.53 -3.39
CA ARG A 41 -0.55 1.41 -4.47
C ARG A 41 -1.99 1.81 -4.24
N ALA A 42 -2.27 3.10 -4.42
CA ALA A 42 -3.61 3.66 -4.46
C ALA A 42 -4.07 3.81 -5.92
N SER A 43 -5.38 3.77 -6.15
CA SER A 43 -5.99 4.07 -7.44
C SER A 43 -7.28 4.82 -7.21
N ALA A 44 -7.31 6.10 -7.60
CA ALA A 44 -8.42 7.01 -7.42
C ALA A 44 -9.23 7.12 -8.71
N SER A 45 -10.55 7.15 -8.57
CA SER A 45 -11.46 7.39 -9.70
C SER A 45 -12.67 8.20 -9.24
N ALA A 46 -13.30 8.88 -10.19
CA ALA A 46 -14.48 9.70 -9.96
C ALA A 46 -15.51 9.50 -11.07
N SER A 47 -16.79 9.49 -10.72
CA SER A 47 -17.90 9.39 -11.66
C SER A 47 -19.13 10.15 -11.13
N PRO A 48 -19.81 10.97 -11.97
CA PRO A 48 -19.50 11.25 -13.37
C PRO A 48 -18.29 12.19 -13.54
N ASN A 49 -17.58 12.05 -14.67
CA ASN A 49 -16.53 12.96 -15.10
C ASN A 49 -16.66 13.20 -16.63
N PRO A 50 -17.11 14.39 -17.09
CA PRO A 50 -17.34 15.61 -16.31
C PRO A 50 -18.52 15.51 -15.33
N ALA A 51 -18.39 16.18 -14.18
CA ALA A 51 -19.44 16.34 -13.18
C ALA A 51 -20.24 17.63 -13.44
N LYS A 52 -21.48 17.69 -12.95
CA LYS A 52 -22.28 18.92 -12.98
C LYS A 52 -22.17 19.67 -11.66
N VAL A 53 -22.19 21.00 -11.74
CA VAL A 53 -22.22 21.86 -10.55
C VAL A 53 -23.45 21.55 -9.69
N ASN A 54 -23.29 21.55 -8.37
CA ASN A 54 -24.32 21.22 -7.38
C ASN A 54 -24.93 19.82 -7.55
N GLN A 55 -24.26 18.91 -8.24
CA GLN A 55 -24.62 17.49 -8.32
C GLN A 55 -23.56 16.63 -7.61
N PRO A 56 -23.96 15.54 -6.94
CA PRO A 56 -23.02 14.66 -6.26
C PRO A 56 -22.18 13.89 -7.28
N ALA A 57 -20.86 13.93 -7.09
CA ALA A 57 -19.90 13.05 -7.75
C ALA A 57 -19.47 11.94 -6.77
N SER A 58 -19.46 10.70 -7.25
CA SER A 58 -19.00 9.55 -6.49
C SER A 58 -17.52 9.33 -6.73
N PHE A 59 -16.77 9.14 -5.65
CA PHE A 59 -15.35 8.84 -5.68
C PHE A 59 -15.12 7.41 -5.23
N SER A 60 -14.11 6.77 -5.81
CA SER A 60 -13.67 5.44 -5.39
C SER A 60 -12.16 5.38 -5.29
N CYS A 61 -11.69 4.76 -4.21
CA CYS A 61 -10.28 4.50 -3.97
C CYS A 61 -10.05 3.00 -3.82
N ALA A 62 -9.20 2.45 -4.66
CA ALA A 62 -8.72 1.07 -4.54
C ALA A 62 -7.30 1.05 -3.98
N ALA A 63 -7.01 0.06 -3.16
CA ALA A 63 -5.70 -0.20 -2.58
C ALA A 63 -5.21 -1.59 -3.00
N THR A 64 -3.98 -1.70 -3.46
CA THR A 64 -3.33 -2.98 -3.79
C THR A 64 -1.93 -3.04 -3.19
N GLY A 65 -1.48 -4.24 -2.80
CA GLY A 65 -0.22 -4.40 -2.05
C GLY A 65 -0.30 -3.84 -0.62
N GLY A 66 0.84 -3.66 0.03
CA GLY A 66 0.91 -3.24 1.43
C GLY A 66 0.36 -4.29 2.40
N ILE A 67 0.10 -3.85 3.64
CA ILE A 67 -0.41 -4.69 4.72
C ILE A 67 -1.77 -4.16 5.21
N GLN A 68 -2.82 -4.97 5.06
CA GLN A 68 -4.15 -4.66 5.60
C GLN A 68 -4.15 -4.66 7.13
N PRO A 69 -5.05 -3.90 7.79
CA PRO A 69 -6.11 -3.07 7.22
C PRO A 69 -5.61 -1.73 6.63
N TYR A 70 -6.38 -1.18 5.68
CA TYR A 70 -6.09 0.14 5.09
C TYR A 70 -6.96 1.24 5.71
N SER A 71 -6.38 2.43 5.82
CA SER A 71 -7.07 3.69 6.12
C SER A 71 -7.08 4.56 4.87
N TYR A 72 -8.19 5.26 4.63
CA TYR A 72 -8.37 6.11 3.46
C TYR A 72 -8.53 7.57 3.89
N SER A 73 -7.98 8.48 3.11
CA SER A 73 -8.28 9.90 3.19
C SER A 73 -8.35 10.52 1.81
N TRP A 74 -9.15 11.58 1.69
CA TRP A 74 -9.43 12.26 0.45
C TRP A 74 -9.26 13.76 0.62
N THR A 75 -8.73 14.43 -0.39
CA THR A 75 -8.80 15.88 -0.56
C THR A 75 -9.44 16.16 -1.91
N PHE A 76 -10.50 16.95 -1.98
CA PHE A 76 -11.28 17.12 -3.22
C PHE A 76 -10.81 18.29 -4.11
N GLY A 77 -9.83 19.07 -3.64
CA GLY A 77 -9.25 20.20 -4.35
C GLY A 77 -9.98 21.54 -4.13
N ASP A 78 -11.14 21.52 -3.47
CA ASP A 78 -11.95 22.69 -3.11
C ASP A 78 -11.82 23.11 -1.62
N GLY A 79 -10.88 22.49 -0.90
CA GLY A 79 -10.65 22.69 0.53
C GLY A 79 -11.41 21.71 1.43
N THR A 80 -12.27 20.86 0.87
CA THR A 80 -12.95 19.80 1.62
C THR A 80 -12.18 18.47 1.56
N SER A 81 -12.47 17.58 2.51
CA SER A 81 -11.82 16.29 2.67
C SER A 81 -12.80 15.19 3.06
N GLY A 82 -12.37 13.94 2.88
CA GLY A 82 -13.13 12.74 3.27
C GLY A 82 -12.22 11.69 3.89
N THR A 83 -12.79 10.74 4.64
CA THR A 83 -12.05 9.64 5.30
C THR A 83 -12.59 8.26 4.97
N VAL A 84 -13.64 8.20 4.17
CA VAL A 84 -14.25 6.94 3.72
C VAL A 84 -13.61 6.53 2.39
N GLN A 85 -13.51 5.23 2.14
CA GLN A 85 -12.94 4.69 0.90
C GLN A 85 -13.66 5.20 -0.36
N ASN A 86 -15.00 5.20 -0.35
CA ASN A 86 -15.85 5.61 -1.47
C ASN A 86 -16.80 6.74 -1.04
N PRO A 87 -16.32 7.98 -0.93
CA PRO A 87 -17.17 9.11 -0.54
C PRO A 87 -17.94 9.68 -1.75
N THR A 88 -19.03 10.38 -1.47
CA THR A 88 -19.69 11.25 -2.43
C THR A 88 -19.38 12.70 -2.08
N HIS A 89 -19.07 13.53 -3.07
CA HIS A 89 -18.79 14.95 -2.87
C HIS A 89 -19.47 15.81 -3.93
N THR A 90 -19.95 16.98 -3.54
CA THR A 90 -20.67 17.90 -4.42
C THR A 90 -19.86 19.17 -4.61
N TYR A 91 -19.48 19.47 -5.84
CA TYR A 91 -18.76 20.69 -6.18
C TYR A 91 -19.71 21.86 -6.44
N THR A 92 -19.44 22.98 -5.78
CA THR A 92 -20.18 24.24 -5.93
C THR A 92 -19.50 25.22 -6.90
N THR A 93 -18.23 24.99 -7.20
CA THR A 93 -17.41 25.84 -8.08
C THR A 93 -17.16 25.14 -9.41
N LEU A 94 -17.29 25.88 -10.50
CA LEU A 94 -17.00 25.40 -11.84
C LEU A 94 -15.49 25.29 -12.09
N GLY A 95 -15.10 24.36 -12.96
CA GLY A 95 -13.72 24.17 -13.39
C GLY A 95 -13.11 22.82 -12.99
N PRO A 96 -11.81 22.62 -13.27
CA PRO A 96 -11.12 21.39 -12.91
C PRO A 96 -10.85 21.32 -11.40
N MET A 97 -11.30 20.24 -10.77
CA MET A 97 -11.06 19.93 -9.36
C MET A 97 -10.16 18.69 -9.26
N ILE A 98 -9.08 18.76 -8.50
CA ILE A 98 -8.14 17.64 -8.33
C ILE A 98 -8.48 16.92 -7.03
N ALA A 99 -9.10 15.75 -7.16
CA ALA A 99 -9.37 14.88 -6.03
C ALA A 99 -8.22 13.90 -5.82
N THR A 100 -7.63 13.87 -4.63
CA THR A 100 -6.52 12.98 -4.27
C THR A 100 -6.96 12.02 -3.19
N CYS A 101 -6.87 10.72 -3.45
CA CYS A 101 -6.99 9.68 -2.43
C CYS A 101 -5.60 9.38 -1.86
N THR A 102 -5.50 9.27 -0.55
CA THR A 102 -4.35 8.70 0.15
C THR A 102 -4.79 7.45 0.89
N VAL A 103 -4.06 6.37 0.72
CA VAL A 103 -4.22 5.10 1.42
C VAL A 103 -3.03 4.90 2.34
N THR A 104 -3.29 4.54 3.58
CA THR A 104 -2.26 4.17 4.56
C THR A 104 -2.48 2.74 5.01
N ASP A 105 -1.43 1.93 5.04
CA ASP A 105 -1.47 0.53 5.48
C ASP A 105 -1.21 0.37 6.99
N GLN A 106 -1.31 -0.85 7.51
CA GLN A 106 -1.18 -1.12 8.95
C GLN A 106 0.19 -0.71 9.53
N ILE A 107 1.25 -0.75 8.72
CA ILE A 107 2.61 -0.43 9.16
C ILE A 107 2.95 1.05 8.96
N GLY A 108 1.99 1.86 8.49
CA GLY A 108 2.14 3.30 8.30
C GLY A 108 2.71 3.70 6.94
N THR A 109 2.82 2.78 5.99
CA THR A 109 3.19 3.10 4.60
C THR A 109 2.00 3.78 3.93
N SER A 110 2.25 4.90 3.24
CA SER A 110 1.23 5.61 2.49
C SER A 110 1.47 5.59 0.99
N ALA A 111 0.39 5.54 0.22
CA ALA A 111 0.37 5.72 -1.21
C ALA A 111 -0.80 6.63 -1.58
N ASN A 112 -0.64 7.47 -2.58
CA ASN A 112 -1.69 8.36 -3.03
C ASN A 112 -1.86 8.29 -4.55
N ASP A 113 -3.06 8.60 -5.00
CA ASP A 113 -3.40 8.74 -6.41
C ASP A 113 -4.43 9.86 -6.59
N SER A 114 -4.41 10.51 -7.74
CA SER A 114 -5.21 11.71 -8.00
C SER A 114 -6.02 11.56 -9.29
N THR A 115 -7.27 12.04 -9.24
CA THR A 115 -8.16 12.12 -10.40
C THR A 115 -8.63 13.56 -10.58
N THR A 116 -8.64 14.05 -11.81
CA THR A 116 -9.16 15.37 -12.15
C THR A 116 -10.63 15.25 -12.55
N VAL A 117 -11.51 15.95 -11.84
CA VAL A 117 -12.95 16.05 -12.15
C VAL A 117 -13.20 17.39 -12.82
N ILE A 118 -13.76 17.37 -14.02
CA ILE A 118 -14.15 18.59 -14.72
C ILE A 118 -15.58 18.95 -14.34
N VAL A 119 -15.78 20.04 -13.60
CA VAL A 119 -17.12 20.51 -13.17
C VAL A 119 -17.66 21.50 -14.19
N GLY A 120 -18.72 21.10 -14.89
CA GLY A 120 -19.45 21.92 -15.85
C GLY A 120 -20.85 22.34 -15.36
N PRO A 121 -21.53 23.22 -16.11
CA PRO A 121 -22.91 23.63 -15.84
C PRO A 121 -23.94 22.50 -16.03
#